data_AF-A0A6G2KIB1-F1
#
_entry.id   AF-A0A6G2KIB1-F1
#
_cell.length_a   1.000
_cell.length_b   1.000
_cell.length_c   1.000
_cell.angle_alpha   90.00
_cell.angle_beta   90.00
_cell.angle_gamma   90.00
#
_symmetry.space_group_name_H-M   'P 1'
#
loop_
_entity.id
_entity.type
_entity.pdbx_description
1 polymer ?
#
loop_
_entity_poly.entity_id
_entity_poly.type
_entity_poly.pdbx_seq_one_letter_code
_entity_poly.pdbx_strand_id
1 'polypeptide(L)'
;MNSFELFRSRCDSKAQVHIDRTRRFCLSLGDSVVESVRAHRIVYGKGMTMRWFVDVCPGEDSTTIKIQQGRRDEPLIVVIPYKDDISAVFPQIKTAYCTLH
;
A
#
# COMPACT_ATOMS: atom_id res chain seq x y z
N MET A 1 20.97 5.16 0.44
CA MET A 1 19.80 4.25 0.46
C MET A 1 18.71 4.95 1.26
N ASN A 2 17.53 5.20 0.68
CA ASN A 2 16.42 5.85 1.41
C ASN A 2 15.63 4.81 2.24
N SER A 3 14.65 5.26 3.02
CA SER A 3 13.84 4.39 3.89
C SER A 3 13.12 3.27 3.12
N PHE A 4 12.59 3.56 1.93
CA PHE A 4 11.95 2.58 1.07
C PHE A 4 12.94 1.51 0.60
N GLU A 5 14.09 1.91 0.07
CA GLU A 5 15.10 0.96 -0.41
C GLU A 5 15.57 0.02 0.71
N LEU A 6 15.74 0.55 1.93
CA LEU A 6 16.09 -0.26 3.10
C LEU A 6 14.98 -1.26 3.44
N PHE A 7 13.72 -0.84 3.47
CA PHE A 7 12.58 -1.72 3.70
C PHE A 7 12.49 -2.81 2.63
N ARG A 8 12.52 -2.42 1.35
CA ARG A 8 12.47 -3.31 0.19
C ARG A 8 13.58 -4.35 0.21
N SER A 9 14.81 -3.96 0.60
CA SER A 9 15.96 -4.88 0.68
C SER A 9 15.81 -6.00 1.71
N ARG A 10 14.91 -5.83 2.69
CA ARG A 10 14.63 -6.84 3.74
C ARG A 10 13.51 -7.81 3.33
N CYS A 11 12.80 -7.52 2.25
CA CYS A 11 11.76 -8.37 1.71
C CYS A 11 12.35 -9.39 0.72
N ASP A 12 11.76 -10.58 0.65
CA ASP A 12 12.10 -11.53 -0.41
C ASP A 12 11.74 -10.98 -1.81
N SER A 13 12.27 -11.63 -2.86
CA SER A 13 12.11 -11.16 -4.23
C SER A 13 10.65 -11.10 -4.69
N LYS A 14 9.77 -11.98 -4.20
CA LYS A 14 8.36 -11.99 -4.58
C LYS A 14 7.60 -10.86 -3.87
N ALA A 15 7.89 -10.65 -2.59
CA ALA A 15 7.40 -9.52 -1.82
C ALA A 15 7.81 -8.18 -2.45
N GLN A 16 9.06 -8.06 -2.90
CA GLN A 16 9.54 -6.86 -3.59
C GLN A 16 8.70 -6.52 -4.82
N VAL A 17 8.29 -7.51 -5.63
CA VAL A 17 7.44 -7.28 -6.81
C VAL A 17 6.09 -6.68 -6.41
N HIS A 18 5.44 -7.22 -5.37
CA HIS A 18 4.18 -6.71 -4.85
C HIS A 18 4.32 -5.27 -4.32
N ILE A 19 5.38 -5.02 -3.55
CA ILE A 19 5.69 -3.72 -2.95
C ILE A 19 5.95 -2.67 -4.05
N ASP A 20 6.78 -2.99 -5.03
CA ASP A 20 7.16 -2.08 -6.12
C ASP A 20 5.95 -1.70 -6.98
N ARG A 21 5.11 -2.68 -7.33
CA ARG A 21 3.89 -2.43 -8.11
C ARG A 21 2.89 -1.58 -7.34
N THR A 22 2.68 -1.89 -6.05
CA THR A 22 1.76 -1.12 -5.20
C THR A 22 2.26 0.32 -5.00
N ARG A 23 3.56 0.51 -4.78
CA ARG A 23 4.17 1.83 -4.65
C ARG A 23 3.98 2.67 -5.91
N ARG A 24 4.37 2.11 -7.07
CA ARG A 24 4.22 2.79 -8.36
C ARG A 24 2.77 3.21 -8.59
N PHE A 25 1.83 2.31 -8.29
CA PHE A 25 0.41 2.62 -8.41
C PHE A 25 -0.03 3.73 -7.46
N CYS A 26 0.25 3.62 -6.16
CA CYS A 26 -0.18 4.62 -5.18
C CYS A 26 0.40 6.01 -5.47
N LEU A 27 1.70 6.10 -5.79
CA LEU A 27 2.34 7.37 -6.13
C LEU A 27 1.81 7.97 -7.45
N SER A 28 1.22 7.16 -8.34
CA SER A 28 0.59 7.66 -9.57
C SER A 28 -0.81 8.24 -9.37
N LEU A 29 -1.43 8.09 -8.19
CA LEU A 29 -2.80 8.58 -7.92
C LEU A 29 -2.89 10.11 -7.79
N GLY A 30 -1.78 10.77 -7.49
CA GLY A 30 -1.66 12.24 -7.55
C GLY A 30 -0.64 12.81 -6.55
N ASP A 31 -0.35 14.09 -6.71
CA ASP A 31 0.73 14.79 -5.98
C ASP A 31 0.50 14.91 -4.46
N SER A 32 -0.74 14.70 -4.02
CA SER A 32 -1.10 14.73 -2.60
C SER A 32 -0.77 13.45 -1.83
N VAL A 33 -0.30 12.40 -2.52
CA VAL A 33 0.01 11.11 -1.91
C VAL A 33 1.30 11.21 -1.11
N VAL A 34 1.22 10.80 0.16
CA VAL A 34 2.35 10.71 1.08
C VAL A 34 2.65 9.25 1.34
N GLU A 35 3.89 8.85 1.08
CA GLU A 35 4.43 7.54 1.43
C GLU A 35 5.06 7.56 2.82
N SER A 36 4.64 6.63 3.69
CA SER A 36 5.22 6.43 5.01
C SER A 36 5.70 4.99 5.15
N VAL A 37 7.01 4.81 4.99
CA VAL A 37 7.68 3.51 5.16
C VAL A 37 7.94 3.28 6.65
N ARG A 38 7.49 2.12 7.15
CA ARG A 38 7.70 1.64 8.52
C ARG A 38 8.51 0.35 8.48
N ALA A 39 8.95 -0.13 9.64
CA ALA A 39 9.84 -1.29 9.73
C ALA A 39 9.30 -2.57 9.03
N HIS A 40 7.98 -2.76 8.97
CA HIS A 40 7.32 -3.97 8.46
C HIS A 40 6.19 -3.70 7.46
N ARG A 41 5.92 -2.43 7.11
CA ARG A 41 4.81 -2.06 6.23
C ARG A 41 5.02 -0.70 5.58
N ILE A 42 4.29 -0.43 4.50
CA ILE A 42 4.21 0.89 3.88
C ILE A 42 2.78 1.39 3.97
N VAL A 43 2.60 2.61 4.46
CA VAL A 43 1.29 3.26 4.54
C VAL A 43 1.25 4.43 3.57
N TYR A 44 0.21 4.49 2.74
CA TYR A 44 -0.06 5.62 1.86
C TYR A 44 -1.24 6.42 2.38
N GLY A 45 -1.07 7.73 2.42
CA GLY A 45 -2.11 8.67 2.84
C GLY A 45 -2.14 9.93 1.99
N LYS A 46 -3.05 10.84 2.33
CA LYS A 46 -3.20 12.13 1.63
C LYS A 46 -2.86 13.30 2.54
N GLY A 47 -2.07 14.23 1.99
CA GLY A 47 -1.74 15.51 2.61
C GLY A 47 -1.02 15.42 3.96
N MET A 48 -0.91 16.57 4.63
CA MET A 48 -0.16 16.70 5.89
C MET A 48 -0.76 15.93 7.07
N THR A 49 -2.08 15.73 7.09
CA THR A 49 -2.77 14.98 8.15
C THR A 49 -2.66 13.48 7.98
N MET A 50 -2.01 13.02 6.89
CA MET A 50 -1.78 11.62 6.57
C MET A 50 -3.07 10.79 6.69
N ARG A 51 -4.15 11.27 6.04
CA ARG A 51 -5.39 10.48 5.92
C ARG A 51 -5.08 9.24 5.10
N TRP A 52 -4.79 8.14 5.79
CA TRP A 52 -4.33 6.92 5.17
C TRP A 52 -5.49 6.26 4.40
N PHE A 53 -5.17 5.77 3.21
CA PHE A 53 -6.12 5.04 2.37
C PHE A 53 -5.64 3.61 2.08
N VAL A 54 -4.34 3.34 2.21
CA VAL A 54 -3.74 2.01 2.04
C VAL A 54 -2.67 1.75 3.09
N ASP A 55 -2.68 0.55 3.66
CA ASP A 55 -1.59 -0.04 4.46
C ASP A 55 -1.17 -1.37 3.79
N VAL A 56 0.10 -1.49 3.44
CA VAL A 56 0.69 -2.64 2.73
C VAL A 56 1.68 -3.35 3.64
N CYS A 57 1.35 -4.57 4.06
CA CYS A 57 2.20 -5.40 4.90
C CYS A 57 2.60 -6.67 4.12
N PRO A 58 3.87 -6.81 3.70
CA PRO A 58 4.36 -8.09 3.20
C PRO A 58 4.37 -9.12 4.36
N GLY A 59 4.02 -10.36 4.04
CA GLY A 59 4.13 -11.52 4.92
C GLY A 59 5.11 -12.53 4.33
N GLU A 60 4.98 -13.79 4.74
CA GLU A 60 5.86 -14.88 4.27
C GLU A 60 5.54 -15.31 2.83
N ASP A 61 4.26 -15.54 2.52
CA ASP A 61 3.81 -16.04 1.20
C ASP A 61 2.81 -15.12 0.48
N SER A 62 2.46 -13.99 1.11
CA SER A 62 1.43 -13.08 0.62
C SER A 62 1.65 -11.65 1.09
N THR A 63 1.01 -10.70 0.42
CA THR A 63 0.86 -9.33 0.92
C THR A 63 -0.52 -9.13 1.49
N THR A 64 -0.60 -8.63 2.71
CA THR A 64 -1.84 -8.10 3.28
C THR A 64 -1.97 -6.62 2.92
N ILE A 65 -3.09 -6.26 2.30
CA ILE A 65 -3.43 -4.88 1.96
C ILE A 65 -4.68 -4.51 2.75
N LYS A 66 -4.59 -3.46 3.56
CA LYS A 66 -5.74 -2.85 4.21
C LYS A 66 -6.10 -1.56 3.47
N ILE A 67 -7.37 -1.39 3.15
CA ILE A 67 -7.87 -0.27 2.36
C ILE A 67 -8.93 0.46 3.18
N GLN A 68 -8.65 1.71 3.54
CA GLN A 68 -9.60 2.54 4.29
C GLN A 68 -10.56 3.20 3.31
N GLN A 69 -11.85 2.87 3.36
CA GLN A 69 -12.84 3.42 2.41
C GLN A 69 -13.57 4.66 2.95
N GLY A 70 -13.60 4.84 4.27
CA GLY A 70 -14.16 6.01 4.96
C GLY A 70 -13.51 6.21 6.32
N ARG A 71 -13.63 7.38 6.96
CA ARG A 71 -12.82 7.72 8.15
C ARG A 71 -13.11 6.89 9.41
N ARG A 72 -14.30 6.31 9.51
CA ARG A 72 -14.78 5.55 10.68
C ARG A 72 -15.13 4.10 10.35
N ASP A 73 -14.97 3.72 9.09
CA ASP A 73 -15.34 2.39 8.62
C ASP A 73 -14.21 1.40 8.92
N GLU A 74 -14.58 0.14 9.09
CA GLU A 74 -13.57 -0.91 9.13
C GLU A 74 -12.86 -0.99 7.76
N PRO A 75 -11.52 -1.09 7.73
CA PRO A 75 -10.81 -1.20 6.47
C PRO A 75 -11.13 -2.54 5.79
N LEU A 76 -11.28 -2.51 4.46
CA LEU A 76 -11.29 -3.72 3.65
C LEU A 76 -9.90 -4.37 3.73
N ILE A 77 -9.83 -5.63 4.16
CA ILE A 77 -8.59 -6.40 4.24
C ILE A 77 -8.58 -7.39 3.07
N VAL A 78 -7.54 -7.31 2.24
CA VAL A 78 -7.29 -8.22 1.13
C VAL A 78 -5.93 -8.88 1.33
N VAL A 79 -5.88 -10.20 1.28
CA VAL A 79 -4.62 -10.96 1.32
C VAL A 79 -4.36 -11.52 -0.07
N ILE A 80 -3.21 -11.16 -0.65
CA ILE A 80 -2.86 -11.53 -2.03
C ILE A 80 -1.61 -12.39 -1.99
N PRO A 81 -1.73 -13.71 -2.25
CA PRO A 81 -0.60 -14.60 -2.42
C PRO A 81 0.37 -14.07 -3.47
N TYR A 82 1.67 -14.30 -3.27
CA TYR A 82 2.71 -13.80 -4.20
C TYR A 82 2.66 -14.41 -5.61
N LYS A 83 1.89 -15.47 -5.80
CA LYS A 83 1.62 -16.09 -7.10
C LYS A 83 0.56 -15.34 -7.92
N ASP A 84 -0.24 -14.50 -7.27
CA ASP A 84 -1.37 -13.78 -7.87
C ASP A 84 -0.98 -12.34 -8.20
N ASP A 85 -1.67 -11.71 -9.15
CA ASP A 85 -1.36 -10.32 -9.52
C ASP A 85 -1.97 -9.33 -8.52
N ILE A 86 -1.12 -8.60 -7.79
CA ILE A 86 -1.51 -7.56 -6.84
C ILE A 86 -2.37 -6.44 -7.46
N SER A 87 -2.34 -6.23 -8.77
CA SER A 87 -3.15 -5.20 -9.44
C SER A 87 -4.66 -5.45 -9.36
N ALA A 88 -5.10 -6.66 -9.00
CA ALA A 88 -6.50 -6.96 -8.76
C ALA A 88 -7.16 -6.06 -7.69
N VAL A 89 -6.36 -5.48 -6.79
CA VAL A 89 -6.83 -4.61 -5.69
C VAL A 89 -6.75 -3.11 -6.00
N PHE A 90 -6.11 -2.75 -7.12
CA PHE A 90 -5.87 -1.35 -7.49
C PHE A 90 -7.15 -0.53 -7.72
N PRO A 91 -8.25 -1.08 -8.28
CA PRO A 91 -9.51 -0.36 -8.37
C PRO A 91 -10.05 0.07 -6.99
N GLN A 92 -9.99 -0.79 -5.98
CA GLN A 92 -10.45 -0.51 -4.63
C GLN A 92 -9.58 0.55 -3.95
N ILE A 93 -8.26 0.48 -4.15
CA ILE A 93 -7.32 1.50 -3.68
C ILE A 93 -7.63 2.86 -4.32
N LYS A 94 -7.86 2.90 -5.64
CA LYS A 94 -8.21 4.15 -6.35
C LYS A 94 -9.49 4.75 -5.80
N THR A 95 -10.52 3.92 -5.58
CA THR A 95 -11.78 4.36 -4.98
C THR A 95 -11.54 4.98 -3.61
N ALA A 96 -10.80 4.29 -2.73
CA ALA A 96 -10.46 4.79 -1.39
C ALA A 96 -9.69 6.11 -1.43
N TYR A 97 -8.71 6.25 -2.34
CA TYR A 97 -8.01 7.51 -2.55
C TYR A 97 -8.98 8.62 -2.98
N CYS A 98 -9.93 8.36 -3.86
CA CYS A 98 -10.89 9.36 -4.33
C CYS A 98 -11.92 9.75 -3.26
N THR A 99 -12.34 8.84 -2.39
CA THR A 99 -13.40 9.08 -1.39
C THR A 99 -12.87 9.70 -0.09
N LEU A 100 -11.61 9.45 0.26
CA LEU A 100 -10.99 10.03 1.44
C LEU A 100 -10.50 11.47 1.16
N HIS A 101 -11.18 12.42 1.80
CA HIS A 101 -10.84 13.85 1.85
C HIS A 101 -10.44 14.27 3.27
#